data_AF-A0A2T2XLR5-F1
#
_entry.id   AF-A0A2T2XLR5-F1
#
_cell.length_a   1.000
_cell.length_b   1.000
_cell.length_c   1.000
_cell.angle_alpha   90.00
_cell.angle_beta   90.00
_cell.angle_gamma   90.00
#
_symmetry.space_group_name_H-M   'P 1'
#
loop_
_entity.id
_entity.type
_entity.pdbx_description
1 polymer ?
#
loop_
_entity_poly.entity_id
_entity_poly.type
_entity_poly.pdbx_seq_one_letter_code
_entity_poly.pdbx_strand_id
1 'polypeptide(L)' 'MNVSADHEKLITLAQRRFDGFTPYQVVTFLNQVLKERGFIFGLRQMASDYELTIYDINSHDES' A
#
# COMPACT_ATOMS: atom_id res chain seq x y z
N MET A 1 22.50 12.25 2.64
CA MET A 1 21.68 11.77 3.77
C MET A 1 21.55 10.27 3.60
N ASN A 2 22.36 9.47 4.30
CA ASN A 2 22.27 8.02 4.26
C ASN A 2 21.10 7.60 5.15
N VAL A 3 19.95 7.27 4.55
CA VAL A 3 18.87 6.59 5.25
C VAL A 3 19.26 5.12 5.39
N SER A 4 20.29 4.87 6.19
CA SER A 4 20.54 3.55 6.76
C SER A 4 19.62 3.42 7.98
N ALA A 5 18.31 3.43 7.75
CA ALA A 5 17.37 3.04 8.80
C ALA A 5 17.57 1.54 9.03
N ASP A 6 17.97 1.19 10.25
CA ASP A 6 18.13 -0.16 10.79
C ASP A 6 17.09 -1.14 10.19
N HIS A 7 17.44 -1.82 9.09
CA HIS A 7 16.57 -2.85 8.50
C HIS A 7 16.29 -3.98 9.51
N GLU A 8 17.14 -4.13 10.52
CA GLU A 8 17.02 -5.11 11.60
C GLU A 8 15.82 -4.87 12.54
N LYS A 9 15.16 -3.71 12.49
CA LYS A 9 14.01 -3.38 13.36
C LYS A 9 12.68 -3.28 12.64
N LEU A 10 12.64 -3.53 11.32
CA LEU A 10 11.40 -3.46 10.56
C LEU A 10 10.59 -4.75 10.75
N ILE A 11 9.38 -4.60 11.29
CA ILE A 11 8.44 -5.72 11.38
C ILE A 11 7.79 -5.91 10.01
N THR A 12 7.99 -7.08 9.40
CA THR A 12 7.30 -7.45 8.16
C THR A 12 5.82 -7.65 8.45
N LEU A 13 4.96 -6.81 7.86
CA LEU A 13 3.51 -6.91 8.04
C LEU A 13 2.89 -7.98 7.14
N ALA A 14 3.36 -8.08 5.91
CA ALA A 14 2.99 -9.12 4.96
C ALA A 14 3.99 -9.18 3.80
N GLN A 15 4.04 -10.31 3.12
CA GLN A 15 4.81 -10.49 1.89
C GLN A 15 4.04 -11.42 0.94
N ARG A 16 4.00 -11.06 -0.34
CA ARG A 16 3.45 -11.90 -1.41
C ARG A 16 4.39 -11.86 -2.61
N ARG A 17 4.71 -13.04 -3.15
CA ARG A 17 5.39 -13.16 -4.45
C ARG A 17 4.33 -13.22 -5.55
N PHE A 18 4.61 -12.59 -6.67
CA PHE A 18 3.76 -12.61 -7.86
C PHE A 18 4.57 -13.16 -9.04
N ASP A 19 3.95 -14.02 -9.85
CA ASP A 19 4.50 -14.51 -11.11
C ASP A 19 3.85 -13.72 -12.26
N GLY A 20 4.56 -12.70 -12.75
CA GLY A 20 3.93 -11.53 -13.37
C GLY A 20 3.09 -10.72 -12.36
N PHE A 21 2.65 -9.52 -12.70
CA PHE A 21 1.69 -8.80 -11.86
C PHE A 21 0.82 -7.83 -12.66
N THR A 22 -0.40 -7.63 -12.19
CA THR A 22 -1.22 -6.47 -12.55
C THR A 22 -1.27 -5.48 -11.39
N PRO A 23 -1.37 -4.17 -11.66
CA PRO A 23 -1.55 -3.18 -10.58
C PRO A 23 -2.73 -3.51 -9.65
N TYR A 24 -3.81 -4.11 -10.19
CA TYR A 24 -4.95 -4.57 -9.39
C TYR A 24 -4.60 -5.63 -8.35
N GLN A 25 -3.72 -6.58 -8.69
CA GLN A 25 -3.29 -7.63 -7.75
C GLN A 25 -2.49 -7.04 -6.58
N VAL A 26 -1.65 -6.03 -6.86
CA VAL A 26 -0.89 -5.31 -5.84
C VAL A 26 -1.83 -4.55 -4.92
N VAL A 27 -2.78 -3.79 -5.47
CA VAL A 27 -3.76 -3.02 -4.67
C VAL A 27 -4.67 -3.93 -3.84
N THR A 28 -5.07 -5.07 -4.40
CA THR A 28 -5.84 -6.08 -3.65
C THR A 28 -5.04 -6.61 -2.46
N PHE A 29 -3.77 -6.94 -2.66
CA PHE A 29 -2.89 -7.38 -1.58
C PHE A 29 -2.71 -6.30 -0.50
N LEU A 30 -2.48 -5.05 -0.90
CA LEU A 30 -2.34 -3.94 0.04
C LEU A 30 -3.61 -3.74 0.88
N ASN A 31 -4.79 -3.73 0.24
CA ASN A 31 -6.07 -3.62 0.94
C ASN A 31 -6.36 -4.82 1.85
N GLN A 32 -5.94 -6.03 1.48
CA GLN A 32 -6.08 -7.21 2.35
C GLN A 32 -5.25 -7.08 3.64
N VAL A 33 -4.08 -6.45 3.57
CA VAL A 33 -3.12 -6.39 4.68
C VAL A 33 -3.32 -5.14 5.56
N LEU A 34 -3.64 -4.01 4.95
CA LEU A 34 -3.55 -2.70 5.61
C LEU A 34 -4.89 -2.02 5.86
N LYS A 35 -6.00 -2.54 5.32
CA LYS A 35 -7.34 -1.98 5.57
C LYS A 35 -7.69 -1.99 7.06
N GLU A 36 -7.37 -3.06 7.77
CA GLU A 36 -7.59 -3.15 9.23
C GLU A 36 -6.72 -2.19 10.03
N ARG A 37 -5.65 -1.65 9.43
CA ARG A 37 -4.77 -0.63 10.02
C ARG A 37 -5.19 0.79 9.64
N GLY A 38 -6.31 0.94 8.94
CA GLY A 38 -6.86 2.23 8.53
C GLY A 38 -6.26 2.80 7.25
N PHE A 39 -5.63 1.97 6.40
CA PHE A 39 -5.18 2.40 5.08
C PHE A 39 -5.95 1.69 3.97
N ILE A 40 -6.51 2.47 3.05
CA ILE A 40 -7.18 1.97 1.85
C ILE A 40 -6.42 2.45 0.62
N PHE A 41 -6.24 1.56 -0.35
CA PHE A 41 -5.51 1.81 -1.59
C PHE A 41 -6.50 1.82 -2.76
N GLY A 42 -6.54 2.93 -3.50
CA GLY A 42 -7.33 3.10 -4.72
C GLY A 42 -6.44 3.04 -5.96
N LEU A 43 -6.94 2.44 -7.03
CA LEU A 43 -6.24 2.36 -8.32
C LEU A 43 -7.10 2.97 -9.42
N ARG A 44 -6.52 3.88 -10.19
CA ARG A 44 -7.15 4.46 -11.37
C ARG A 44 -6.25 4.25 -12.59
N GLN A 45 -6.81 3.74 -13.68
CA GLN A 45 -6.10 3.68 -14.95
C GLN A 45 -6.33 4.99 -15.72
N MET A 46 -5.25 5.59 -16.22
CA MET A 46 -5.26 6.82 -17.01
C MET A 46 -4.55 6.58 -18.33
N ALA A 47 -5.27 6.47 -19.44
CA ALA A 47 -4.70 6.22 -20.77
C ALA A 47 -3.65 5.07 -20.78
N SER A 48 -2.36 5.38 -20.68
CA SER A 48 -1.25 4.43 -20.63
C SER A 48 -0.75 4.06 -19.22
N ASP A 49 -1.14 4.82 -18.19
CA ASP A 49 -0.51 4.81 -16.88
C ASP A 49 -1.53 4.43 -15.77
N TYR A 50 -1.03 4.17 -14.57
CA TYR A 50 -1.84 3.87 -13.39
C TYR A 50 -1.50 4.84 -12.25
N GLU A 51 -2.55 5.41 -11.67
CA GLU A 51 -2.49 6.25 -10.49
C GLU A 51 -2.89 5.41 -9.26
N LEU A 52 -2.00 5.35 -8.26
CA LEU A 52 -2.26 4.72 -6.96
C LEU A 52 -2.50 5.82 -5.91
N THR A 53 -3.66 5.79 -5.27
CA THR A 53 -4.02 6.69 -4.17
C THR A 53 -4.04 5.92 -2.86
N ILE A 54 -3.53 6.53 -1.78
CA ILE A 54 -3.58 5.98 -0.43
C ILE A 54 -4.49 6.88 0.40
N TYR A 55 -5.51 6.29 1.01
CA TYR A 55 -6.42 6.95 1.93
C TYR A 55 -6.10 6.52 3.35
N ASP A 56 -5.88 7.48 4.24
CA ASP A 56 -5.86 7.25 5.68
C ASP A 56 -7.27 7.51 6.21
N ILE A 57 -7.93 6.48 6.73
CA ILE A 57 -9.29 6.60 7.29
C ILE A 57 -9.27 6.89 8.79
N ASN A 58 -8.11 6.83 9.44
CA ASN A 58 -7.97 7.25 10.84
C ASN A 58 -7.88 8.77 10.96
N SER A 59 -7.51 9.47 9.89
CA SER A 59 -7.43 10.95 9.87
C SER A 59 -8.81 11.63 9.77
N HIS A 60 -9.92 10.89 9.92
CA HIS A 60 -11.28 11.43 9.83
C HIS A 60 -11.90 11.76 11.20
N ASP A 61 -11.14 11.65 12.29
CA ASP A 61 -11.52 12.06 13.65
C ASP A 61 -11.02 13.48 14.02
N GLU A 62 -10.95 14.39 13.04
CA GLU A 62 -10.83 15.84 13.29
C GLU A 62 -12.08 16.56 12.78
N SER A 63 -13.20 16.46 13.51
CA SER A 63 -14.37 17.34 13.39
C SER A 63 -15.18 17.38 14.68
#